data_AF-A0A538C9S5-F1
#
_entry.id   AF-A0A538C9S5-F1
#
_cell.length_a   1.000
_cell.length_b   1.000
_cell.length_c   1.000
_cell.angle_alpha   90.00
_cell.angle_beta   90.00
_cell.angle_gamma   90.00
#
_symmetry.space_group_name_H-M   'P 1'
#
loop_
_entity.id
_entity.type
_entity.pdbx_description
1 polymer ?
#
loop_
_entity_poly.entity_id
_entity_poly.type
_entity_poly.pdbx_seq_one_letter_code
_entity_poly.pdbx_strand_id
1 'polypeptide(L)' 'MDFLDLDAQLIDEERMVRDNVRDWVQERVLPGIEDWFEKSEFPLDVAQELGKMGLLGMHLSGYGCAGTNAV' A
#
# COMPACT_ATOMS: atom_id res chain seq x y z
N MET A 1 -3.65 -2.21 15.79
CA MET A 1 -3.55 -1.74 17.18
C MET A 1 -2.37 -0.79 17.24
N ASP A 2 -2.56 0.43 17.74
CA ASP A 2 -1.49 1.40 17.95
C ASP A 2 -1.29 1.58 19.47
N PHE A 3 -0.35 0.83 20.03
CA PHE A 3 -0.11 0.82 21.47
C PHE A 3 0.75 1.99 21.94
N LEU A 4 1.56 2.57 21.04
CA LEU A 4 2.53 3.62 21.35
C LEU A 4 2.07 5.01 20.88
N ASP A 5 0.83 5.13 20.38
CA ASP A 5 0.30 6.36 19.80
C ASP A 5 1.19 6.91 18.67
N LEU A 6 1.70 6.00 17.82
CA LEU A 6 2.53 6.36 16.67
C LEU A 6 1.74 7.19 15.65
N ASP A 7 0.42 7.03 15.62
CA ASP A 7 -0.47 7.81 14.78
C ASP A 7 -0.29 9.30 15.03
N ALA A 8 -0.06 9.73 16.28
CA ALA A 8 0.17 11.12 16.63
C ALA A 8 1.40 11.76 15.95
N GLN A 9 2.34 10.95 15.45
CA GLN A 9 3.54 11.44 14.73
C GLN A 9 3.32 11.64 13.23
N LEU A 10 2.18 11.21 12.69
CA LEU A 10 1.85 11.30 11.27
C LEU A 10 0.98 12.53 10.97
N ILE A 11 1.18 13.15 9.81
CA ILE A 11 0.25 14.14 9.29
C ILE A 11 -0.99 13.46 8.71
N ASP A 12 -2.05 14.24 8.45
CA ASP A 12 -3.33 13.70 8.00
C ASP A 12 -3.21 12.97 6.66
N GLU A 13 -2.41 13.48 5.73
CA GLU A 13 -2.15 12.85 4.45
C GLU A 13 -1.47 11.46 4.60
N GLU A 14 -0.51 11.34 5.51
CA GLU A 14 0.20 10.07 5.78
C GLU A 14 -0.75 9.02 6.39
N ARG A 15 -1.59 9.45 7.34
CA ARG A 15 -2.62 8.58 7.94
C ARG A 15 -3.63 8.12 6.88
N MET A 16 -4.07 9.04 6.01
CA MET A 16 -4.99 8.72 4.92
C MET A 16 -4.38 7.71 3.95
N VAL A 17 -3.12 7.87 3.55
CA VAL A 17 -2.43 6.90 2.69
C VAL A 17 -2.37 5.54 3.37
N ARG A 18 -1.95 5.49 4.64
CA ARG A 18 -1.88 4.24 5.41
C ARG A 18 -3.22 3.53 5.48
N ASP A 19 -4.30 4.25 5.79
CA ASP A 19 -5.63 3.67 5.97
C ASP A 19 -6.18 3.15 4.63
N ASN A 20 -6.04 3.91 3.54
CA ASN A 20 -6.42 3.45 2.21
C ASN A 20 -5.65 2.20 1.77
N VAL A 21 -4.34 2.13 2.04
CA VAL A 21 -3.53 0.94 1.72
C VAL A 21 -3.94 -0.25 2.58
N ARG A 22 -4.22 -0.04 3.86
CA ARG A 22 -4.68 -1.10 4.78
C ARG A 22 -5.99 -1.70 4.29
N ASP A 23 -6.95 -0.87 3.92
CA ASP A 23 -8.26 -1.31 3.44
C ASP A 23 -8.11 -2.07 2.11
N TRP A 24 -7.32 -1.55 1.18
CA TRP A 24 -7.03 -2.25 -0.09
C TRP A 24 -6.36 -3.61 0.14
N VAL A 25 -5.40 -3.73 1.06
CA VAL A 25 -4.78 -5.02 1.41
C VAL A 25 -5.82 -6.00 1.95
N GLN A 26 -6.73 -5.54 2.81
CA GLN A 26 -7.80 -6.39 3.34
C GLN A 26 -8.74 -6.90 2.26
N GLU A 27 -9.07 -6.06 1.29
CA GLU A 27 -10.02 -6.40 0.22
C GLU A 27 -9.40 -7.19 -0.93
N ARG A 28 -8.16 -6.89 -1.30
CA ARG A 28 -7.54 -7.39 -2.54
C ARG A 28 -6.44 -8.42 -2.32
N VAL A 29 -5.73 -8.36 -1.19
CA VAL A 29 -4.57 -9.24 -0.93
C VAL A 29 -4.92 -10.37 0.02
N LEU A 30 -5.52 -10.07 1.18
CA LEU A 30 -5.82 -11.07 2.21
C LEU A 30 -6.65 -12.27 1.70
N PRO A 31 -7.66 -12.10 0.82
CA PRO A 31 -8.44 -13.24 0.34
C PRO A 31 -7.66 -14.26 -0.51
N GLY A 32 -6.56 -13.84 -1.15
CA GLY A 32 -5.79 -14.68 -2.09
C GLY A 32 -4.40 -15.10 -1.59
N ILE A 33 -3.89 -14.48 -0.53
CA ILE A 33 -2.49 -14.62 -0.12
C ILE A 33 -2.08 -16.05 0.23
N GLU A 34 -2.97 -16.84 0.83
CA GLU A 34 -2.68 -18.24 1.20
C GLU A 34 -2.48 -19.13 -0.04
N ASP A 35 -3.35 -18.98 -1.05
CA ASP A 35 -3.32 -19.78 -2.28
C ASP A 35 -2.11 -19.41 -3.16
N TRP A 36 -1.83 -18.11 -3.31
CA TRP A 36 -0.66 -17.66 -4.06
C TRP A 36 0.65 -18.11 -3.40
N PHE A 37 0.71 -18.09 -2.07
CA PHE A 37 1.87 -18.57 -1.33
C PHE A 37 2.07 -20.08 -1.55
N GLU A 38 1.02 -20.88 -1.37
CA GLU A 38 1.07 -22.34 -1.54
C GLU A 38 1.49 -22.74 -2.97
N LYS A 39 1.00 -22.00 -3.98
CA LYS A 39 1.31 -22.26 -5.39
C LYS A 39 2.62 -21.63 -5.87
N SER A 40 3.30 -20.84 -5.03
CA SER A 40 4.46 -20.02 -5.45
C SER A 40 4.15 -19.10 -6.64
N GLU A 41 2.95 -18.50 -6.66
CA GLU A 41 2.48 -17.63 -7.74
C GLU A 41 2.57 -16.15 -7.35
N PHE A 42 2.85 -15.30 -8.35
CA PHE A 42 2.81 -13.86 -8.17
C PHE A 42 1.57 -13.27 -8.86
N PRO A 43 0.63 -12.65 -8.12
CA PRO A 43 -0.62 -12.13 -8.68
C PRO A 43 -0.37 -10.82 -9.43
N LEU A 44 -0.15 -10.92 -10.74
CA LEU A 44 0.18 -9.78 -11.61
C LEU A 44 -0.93 -8.73 -11.68
N ASP A 45 -2.19 -9.14 -11.63
CA ASP A 45 -3.35 -8.24 -11.62
C ASP A 45 -3.40 -7.38 -10.36
N VAL A 46 -3.17 -7.99 -9.19
CA VAL A 46 -3.06 -7.29 -7.90
C VAL A 46 -1.86 -6.33 -7.90
N ALA A 47 -0.73 -6.75 -8.46
CA ALA A 47 0.44 -5.88 -8.60
C ALA A 47 0.20 -4.68 -9.54
N GLN A 48 -0.58 -4.87 -10.62
CA GLN A 48 -0.97 -3.77 -11.51
C GLN A 48 -1.91 -2.77 -10.82
N GLU A 49 -2.82 -3.24 -9.97
CA GLU A 49 -3.66 -2.35 -9.15
C GLU A 49 -2.84 -1.51 -8.18
N LEU A 50 -1.84 -2.11 -7.53
CA LEU A 50 -0.90 -1.39 -6.66
C LEU A 50 -0.19 -0.25 -7.41
N GLY A 51 0.18 -0.47 -8.68
CA GLY A 51 0.73 0.56 -9.56
C GLY A 51 -0.26 1.70 -9.86
N LYS A 52 -1.54 1.37 -10.13
CA LYS A 52 -2.59 2.37 -10.37
C LYS A 52 -2.88 3.24 -9.14
N MET A 53 -2.65 2.71 -7.95
CA MET A 53 -2.75 3.46 -6.69
C MET A 53 -1.58 4.44 -6.47
N GLY A 54 -0.56 4.44 -7.34
CA GLY A 54 0.59 5.35 -7.24
C GLY A 54 1.62 4.96 -6.18
N LEU A 55 1.52 3.73 -5.65
CA LEU A 55 2.40 3.25 -4.56
C LEU A 55 3.79 2.82 -5.07
N LEU A 56 3.93 2.59 -6.38
CA LEU A 56 5.21 2.22 -7.01
C LEU A 56 6.05 3.47 -7.28
N GLY A 57 7.19 3.57 -6.58
CA GLY A 57 8.06 4.76 -6.68
C GLY A 57 7.43 6.01 -6.10
N MET A 58 6.56 5.86 -5.09
CA MET A 58 5.74 6.95 -4.56
C MET A 58 6.54 8.17 -4.10
N HIS A 59 7.80 8.02 -3.70
CA HIS A 59 8.67 9.11 -3.26
C HIS A 59 9.44 9.82 -4.38
N LEU A 60 9.28 9.39 -5.63
CA LEU A 60 9.96 9.97 -6.79
C LEU A 60 9.12 11.12 -7.38
N SER A 61 9.80 12.17 -7.80
CA SER A 61 9.20 13.28 -8.54
C SER A 61 9.33 13.08 -10.05
N GLY A 62 8.24 13.32 -10.80
CA GLY A 62 8.20 13.15 -12.26
C GLY A 62 7.78 11.72 -12.68
N TYR A 63 7.85 11.43 -13.98
CA TYR A 63 7.61 10.09 -14.57
C TYR A 63 6.24 9.43 -14.30
N GLY A 64 5.26 10.18 -13.82
CA GLY A 64 3.95 9.63 -13.40
C GLY A 64 3.96 9.02 -11.99
N CYS A 65 5.02 9.25 -11.21
CA CYS A 65 5.11 8.85 -9.81
C CYS A 65 4.40 9.87 -8.90
N ALA A 66 3.95 9.39 -7.73
CA ALA A 66 3.07 10.15 -6.83
C ALA A 66 3.75 11.35 -6.14
N GLY A 67 5.09 11.41 -6.07
CA GLY A 67 5.81 12.54 -5.45
C GLY A 67 5.52 12.74 -3.95
N THR A 68 5.15 11.68 -3.24
CA THR A 68 4.90 11.64 -1.79
C THR A 68 6.19 11.71 -0.98
N ASN A 69 6.09 12.03 0.31
CA ASN A 69 7.24 12.00 1.23
C ASN A 69 7.68 10.55 1.52
N ALA A 70 8.92 10.39 1.98
CA ALA A 70 9.48 9.09 2.38
C ALA A 70 9.25 8.77 3.87
N VAL A 71 8.66 9.71 4.60
CA VAL A 71 8.46 9.72 6.05
C VAL A 71 7.04 10.12 6.29
#